data_AF-A0A1E4ZUM6-F1
#
_entry.id   AF-A0A1E4ZUM6-F1
#
_cell.length_a   1.000
_cell.length_b   1.000
_cell.length_c   1.000
_cell.angle_alpha   90.00
_cell.angle_beta   90.00
_cell.angle_gamma   90.00
#
_symmetry.space_group_name_H-M   'P 1'
#
loop_
_entity.id
_entity.type
_entity.pdbx_description
1 polymer ?
#
loop_
_entity_poly.entity_id
_entity_poly.type
_entity_poly.pdbx_seq_one_letter_code
_entity_poly.pdbx_strand_id
1 'polypeptide(L)'
;MLLHICEQADYDRAVKTGVYECASLDNEGFIHCCSESQLPGVVERYYSGRDGLLLLHIDAGKLQARLEYENTVGGEELFPHVYGSIAMDSIVSAEPLSN
;
A
#
# COMPACT_ATOMS: atom_id res chain seq x y z
N MET A 1 -6.00 -9.13 -5.45
CA MET A 1 -4.73 -8.72 -4.85
C MET A 1 -4.62 -7.22 -4.97
N LEU A 2 -4.19 -6.55 -3.90
CA LEU A 2 -3.82 -5.13 -3.90
C LEU A 2 -2.32 -5.04 -3.71
N LEU A 3 -1.71 -3.98 -4.24
CA LEU A 3 -0.31 -3.69 -4.05
C LEU A 3 -0.14 -2.41 -3.24
N HIS A 4 0.84 -2.40 -2.36
CA HIS A 4 1.24 -1.20 -1.62
C HIS A 4 2.77 -1.07 -1.61
N ILE A 5 3.29 0.13 -1.85
CA ILE A 5 4.72 0.40 -1.78
C ILE A 5 5.00 1.06 -0.42
N CYS A 6 5.92 0.47 0.34
CA CYS A 6 6.28 0.99 1.65
C CYS A 6 7.79 1.07 1.88
N GLU A 7 8.19 1.82 2.90
CA GLU A 7 9.54 1.75 3.45
C GLU A 7 9.73 0.47 4.27
N GLN A 8 10.96 -0.06 4.27
CA GLN A 8 11.34 -1.22 5.08
C GLN A 8 11.02 -1.01 6.57
N ALA A 9 11.23 0.20 7.09
CA ALA A 9 11.02 0.51 8.51
C ALA A 9 9.56 0.36 8.96
N ASP A 10 8.60 0.74 8.11
CA ASP A 10 7.18 0.58 8.40
C ASP A 10 6.77 -0.89 8.39
N TYR A 11 7.29 -1.67 7.45
CA TYR A 11 7.07 -3.11 7.41
C TYR A 11 7.69 -3.83 8.62
N ASP A 12 8.92 -3.48 9.00
CA ASP A 12 9.59 -4.06 10.17
C ASP A 12 8.85 -3.76 11.47
N ARG A 13 8.22 -2.58 11.58
CA ARG A 13 7.33 -2.24 12.69
C ARG A 13 6.09 -3.12 12.66
N ALA A 14 5.46 -3.28 11.50
CA ALA A 14 4.27 -4.11 11.32
C ALA A 14 4.49 -5.57 11.70
N VAL A 15 5.65 -6.14 11.36
CA VAL A 15 6.05 -7.50 11.77
C VAL A 15 6.09 -7.64 13.29
N LYS A 16 6.47 -6.58 14.03
CA LYS A 16 6.54 -6.59 15.49
C LYS A 16 5.19 -6.34 16.17
N THR A 17 4.35 -5.50 15.58
CA THR A 17 3.06 -5.08 16.16
C THR A 17 1.89 -5.94 15.70
N GLY A 18 2.03 -6.67 14.59
CA GLY A 18 0.97 -7.46 13.95
C GLY A 18 0.05 -6.65 13.03
N VAL A 19 0.26 -5.34 12.92
CA VAL A 19 -0.53 -4.43 12.06
C VAL A 19 0.37 -3.46 11.32
N TYR A 20 0.10 -3.29 10.03
CA TYR A 20 0.77 -2.34 9.17
C TYR A 20 0.04 -1.00 9.16
N GLU A 21 0.82 0.05 9.39
CA GLU A 21 0.42 1.45 9.42
C GLU A 21 1.54 2.28 8.80
N CYS A 22 1.16 3.34 8.07
CA CYS A 22 2.09 4.28 7.46
C CYS A 22 1.55 5.70 7.53
N ALA A 23 2.39 6.68 7.19
CA ALA A 23 2.09 8.09 7.39
C ALA A 23 0.80 8.58 6.70
N SER A 24 0.41 7.99 5.56
CA SER A 24 -0.83 8.38 4.88
C SER A 24 -2.08 8.03 5.70
N LEU A 25 -2.04 6.96 6.51
CA LEU A 25 -3.16 6.62 7.38
C LEU A 25 -3.40 7.72 8.43
N ASP A 26 -2.33 8.27 9.00
CA ASP A 26 -2.42 9.34 9.99
C ASP A 26 -2.74 10.70 9.35
N ASN A 27 -2.14 11.01 8.20
CA ASN A 27 -2.23 12.32 7.56
C ASN A 27 -3.49 12.49 6.69
N GLU A 28 -3.92 11.42 6.02
CA GLU A 28 -4.98 11.44 5.00
C GLU A 28 -6.17 10.55 5.39
N GLY A 29 -5.99 9.63 6.35
CA GLY A 29 -7.03 8.74 6.84
C GLY A 29 -7.11 7.39 6.12
N PHE A 30 -6.21 7.12 5.17
CA PHE A 30 -6.18 5.87 4.41
C PHE A 30 -4.78 5.50 3.90
N ILE A 31 -4.60 4.23 3.56
CA ILE A 31 -3.39 3.68 2.94
C ILE A 31 -3.62 3.59 1.44
N HIS A 32 -2.73 4.20 0.66
CA HIS A 32 -2.77 4.11 -0.80
C HIS A 32 -2.37 2.73 -1.28
N CYS A 33 -3.24 2.06 -2.02
CA CYS A 33 -2.90 0.86 -2.75
C CYS A 33 -3.05 1.10 -4.26
N CYS A 34 -2.57 0.15 -5.05
CA CYS A 34 -2.76 0.12 -6.49
C CYS A 34 -2.98 -1.31 -6.99
N SER A 35 -3.46 -1.45 -8.21
CA SER A 35 -3.44 -2.72 -8.94
C SER A 35 -2.07 -2.97 -9.59
N GLU A 36 -1.84 -4.20 -10.04
CA GLU A 36 -0.66 -4.55 -10.85
C GLU A 36 -0.53 -3.68 -12.11
N SER A 37 -1.64 -3.36 -12.78
CA SER A 37 -1.64 -2.53 -13.99
C SER A 37 -1.28 -1.06 -13.71
N GLN A 38 -1.53 -0.61 -12.48
CA GLN A 38 -1.24 0.76 -12.01
C GLN A 38 0.19 0.93 -11.51
N LEU A 39 0.80 -0.16 -11.05
CA LEU A 39 2.11 -0.14 -10.38
C LEU A 39 3.19 0.63 -11.17
N PRO A 40 3.40 0.42 -12.48
CA PRO A 40 4.46 1.14 -13.20
C PRO A 40 4.29 2.66 -13.14
N GLY A 41 3.06 3.16 -13.32
CA GLY A 41 2.76 4.59 -13.25
C GLY A 41 2.88 5.17 -11.83
N VAL A 42 2.55 4.38 -10.81
CA VAL A 42 2.74 4.75 -9.39
C VAL A 42 4.23 4.87 -9.06
N VAL A 43 5.03 3.88 -9.46
CA VAL A 43 6.48 3.89 -9.26
C VAL A 43 7.12 5.10 -9.94
N GLU A 44 6.80 5.32 -11.22
CA GLU A 44 7.34 6.45 -11.98
C GLU A 44 6.97 7.81 -11.36
N ARG A 45 5.72 7.98 -10.92
CA ARG A 45 5.22 9.27 -10.44
C ARG A 45 5.66 9.62 -9.02
N TYR A 46 5.71 8.64 -8.12
CA TYR A 46 5.87 8.91 -6.68
C TYR A 46 7.15 8.34 -6.07
N TYR A 47 7.76 7.34 -6.70
CA TYR A 47 8.88 6.58 -6.14
C TYR A 47 10.12 6.55 -7.04
N SER A 48 10.15 7.33 -8.13
CA SER A 48 11.30 7.41 -9.03
C SER A 48 12.57 7.82 -8.28
N GLY A 49 13.64 7.02 -8.46
CA GLY A 49 14.95 7.26 -7.83
C GLY A 49 15.00 6.95 -6.33
N ARG A 50 13.98 6.31 -5.76
CA ARG A 50 13.99 5.82 -4.38
C ARG A 50 14.38 4.35 -4.36
N ASP A 51 15.31 4.01 -3.48
CA ASP A 51 15.76 2.64 -3.23
C ASP A 51 15.30 2.16 -1.84
N GLY A 52 15.44 0.87 -1.57
CA GLY A 52 15.12 0.29 -0.25
C GLY A 52 13.62 0.24 0.07
N LEU A 53 12.79 0.29 -0.97
CA LEU A 53 11.34 0.14 -0.86
C LEU A 53 10.94 -1.33 -0.97
N LEU A 54 9.80 -1.65 -0.37
CA LEU A 54 9.15 -2.94 -0.50
C LEU A 54 7.84 -2.80 -1.28
N LEU A 55 7.51 -3.85 -2.01
CA LEU A 55 6.20 -4.08 -2.59
C LEU A 55 5.45 -5.12 -1.74
N LEU A 56 4.37 -4.69 -1.10
CA LEU A 56 3.47 -5.55 -0.34
C LEU A 56 2.35 -6.05 -1.24
N HIS A 57 2.08 -7.36 -1.18
CA HIS A 57 0.93 -7.99 -1.82
C HIS A 57 -0.13 -8.25 -0.75
N ILE A 58 -1.28 -7.59 -0.88
CA ILE A 58 -2.35 -7.58 0.11
C ILE A 58 -3.58 -8.32 -0.41
N ASP A 59 -4.05 -9.30 0.33
CA ASP A 59 -5.31 -10.00 0.07
C ASP A 59 -6.50 -9.14 0.55
N ALA A 60 -7.17 -8.51 -0.39
CA ALA A 60 -8.38 -7.72 -0.13
C ALA A 60 -9.49 -8.51 0.58
N GLY A 61 -9.57 -9.84 0.40
CA GLY A 61 -10.57 -10.68 1.05
C GLY A 61 -10.35 -10.87 2.55
N LYS A 62 -9.15 -10.55 3.05
CA LYS A 62 -8.81 -10.63 4.48
C LYS A 62 -8.85 -9.28 5.19
N LEU A 63 -9.01 -8.19 4.45
CA LEU A 63 -9.08 -6.84 5.02
C LEU A 63 -10.31 -6.72 5.93
N GLN A 64 -10.07 -6.23 7.14
CA GLN A 64 -11.12 -5.82 8.09
C GLN A 64 -11.46 -4.34 7.95
N ALA A 65 -10.52 -3.54 7.44
CA ALA A 65 -10.70 -2.13 7.17
C ALA A 65 -11.54 -1.91 5.91
N ARG A 66 -12.20 -0.75 5.83
CA ARG A 66 -12.99 -0.36 4.66
C ARG A 66 -12.07 -0.14 3.46
N LEU A 67 -12.36 -0.82 2.36
CA LEU A 67 -11.69 -0.66 1.07
C LEU A 67 -12.60 0.11 0.11
N GLU A 68 -12.13 1.24 -0.41
CA GLU A 68 -12.86 2.02 -1.43
C GLU A 68 -11.99 2.21 -2.66
N TYR A 69 -12.61 2.21 -3.84
CA TYR A 69 -11.95 2.52 -5.11
C TYR A 69 -12.39 3.90 -5.53
N GLU A 70 -11.48 4.86 -5.46
CA GLU A 70 -11.81 6.27 -5.65
C GLU A 70 -10.66 7.03 -6.31
N ASN A 71 -10.96 8.24 -6.77
CA ASN A 71 -9.96 9.16 -7.27
C ASN A 71 -9.89 10.39 -6.37
N THR A 72 -8.82 10.50 -5.60
CA THR A 72 -8.57 11.61 -4.67
C THR A 72 -7.76 12.75 -5.29
N VAL A 73 -7.19 12.56 -6.49
CA VAL A 73 -6.27 13.52 -7.15
C VAL A 73 -6.81 14.09 -8.47
N GLY A 74 -8.00 13.67 -8.88
CA GLY A 74 -8.64 14.02 -10.16
C GLY A 74 -8.29 13.04 -11.30
N GLY A 75 -9.21 12.90 -12.26
CA GLY A 75 -9.10 11.94 -13.38
C GLY A 75 -10.18 10.85 -13.35
N GLU A 76 -10.05 9.85 -14.23
CA GLU A 76 -11.03 8.77 -14.37
C GLU A 76 -10.61 7.47 -13.68
N GLU A 77 -9.31 7.30 -13.43
CA GLU A 77 -8.77 6.09 -12.83
C GLU A 77 -9.04 6.06 -11.32
N LEU A 78 -9.55 4.93 -10.84
CA LEU A 78 -9.83 4.69 -9.42
C LEU A 78 -8.70 3.88 -8.80
N PHE A 79 -8.23 4.34 -7.64
CA PHE A 79 -7.22 3.66 -6.84
C PHE A 79 -7.85 3.05 -5.58
N PRO A 80 -7.43 1.85 -5.17
CA PRO A 80 -7.87 1.25 -3.93
C PRO A 80 -7.26 1.98 -2.72
N HIS A 81 -8.10 2.44 -1.81
CA HIS A 81 -7.71 3.05 -0.54
C HIS A 81 -8.24 2.23 0.63
N VAL A 82 -7.35 1.89 1.56
CA VAL A 82 -7.69 1.14 2.77
C VAL A 82 -7.81 2.11 3.94
N TYR A 83 -9.02 2.31 4.43
CA TYR A 83 -9.36 3.22 5.53
C TYR A 83 -9.17 2.54 6.89
N GLY A 84 -7.92 2.25 7.23
CA GLY A 84 -7.53 1.61 8.48
C GLY A 84 -6.19 0.90 8.38
N SER A 85 -5.70 0.39 9.51
CA SER A 85 -4.51 -0.43 9.56
C SER A 85 -4.74 -1.79 8.89
N ILE A 86 -3.67 -2.37 8.34
CA ILE A 86 -3.72 -3.65 7.61
C ILE A 86 -3.13 -4.73 8.52
N ALA A 87 -3.93 -5.74 8.89
CA ALA A 87 -3.43 -6.85 9.67
C ALA A 87 -2.36 -7.64 8.88
N MET A 88 -1.30 -8.10 9.54
CA MET A 88 -0.22 -8.86 8.88
C MET A 88 -0.72 -10.12 8.15
N ASP A 89 -1.81 -10.76 8.60
CA ASP A 89 -2.42 -11.90 7.90
C ASP A 89 -3.03 -11.54 6.53
N SER A 90 -3.36 -10.26 6.32
CA SER A 90 -3.78 -9.75 5.01
C SER A 90 -2.61 -9.53 4.05
N ILE A 91 -1.36 -9.52 4.53
CA ILE A 91 -0.16 -9.32 3.71
C ILE A 91 0.39 -10.69 3.32
N VAL A 92 0.24 -11.06 2.06
CA VAL A 92 0.60 -12.38 1.52
C VAL A 92 2.11 -12.48 1.26
N SER A 93 2.72 -11.40 0.79
CA SER A 93 4.17 -11.31 0.59
C SER A 93 4.65 -9.86 0.66
N ALA A 94 5.93 -9.71 0.97
CA ALA A 94 6.67 -8.46 0.91
C ALA A 94 7.99 -8.74 0.19
N GLU A 95 8.26 -8.03 -0.90
CA GLU A 95 9.46 -8.21 -1.71
C GLU A 95 10.13 -6.87 -2.00
N PRO A 96 11.47 -6.84 -2.20
CA PRO A 96 12.15 -5.63 -2.65
C PRO A 96 11.54 -5.10 -3.94
N LEU A 97 11.16 -3.82 -3.94
CA LEU A 97 10.76 -3.15 -5.16
C LEU A 97 12.00 -2.99 -6.05
N SER A 98 12.06 -3.75 -7.13
CA SER A 98 13.14 -3.68 -8.10
C SER A 98 12.87 -2.53 -9.08
N ASN A 99 13.87 -1.65 -9.25
CA ASN A 99 13.87 -0.62 -10.30
C ASN A 99 14.18 -1.20 -11.68
#